data_AF-A0A940V4N1-F1
#
_entry.id   AF-A0A940V4N1-F1
#
_cell.length_a   1.000
_cell.length_b   1.000
_cell.length_c   1.000
_cell.angle_alpha   90.00
_cell.angle_beta   90.00
_cell.angle_gamma   90.00
#
_symmetry.space_group_name_H-M   'P 1'
#
loop_
_entity.id
_entity.type
_entity.pdbx_description
1 polymer ?
#
loop_
_entity_poly.entity_id
_entity_poly.type
_entity_poly.pdbx_seq_one_letter_code
_entity_poly.pdbx_strand_id
1 'polypeptide(L)' 'MKIFKVCHACDRIIGEIELDDLTSHHSDPIMDIVGNVAYALCTDCLREMETVPNNVYH' A
#
# COMPACT_ATOMS: atom_id res chain seq x y z
N MET A 1 14.51 -11.89 -1.25
CA MET A 1 13.20 -12.51 -1.61
C MET A 1 12.34 -11.36 -2.05
N LYS A 2 11.73 -11.42 -3.24
CA LYS A 2 10.97 -10.28 -3.76
C LYS A 2 9.58 -10.23 -3.15
N ILE A 3 9.18 -9.04 -2.73
CA ILE A 3 7.83 -8.71 -2.27
C ILE A 3 7.19 -7.77 -3.29
N PHE A 4 5.97 -8.09 -3.68
CA PHE A 4 5.19 -7.24 -4.57
C PHE A 4 4.37 -6.24 -3.76
N LYS A 5 4.48 -4.97 -4.12
CA LYS A 5 3.62 -3.92 -3.56
C LYS A 5 2.34 -3.86 -4.39
N VAL A 6 1.19 -4.13 -3.76
CA VAL A 6 -0.11 -4.19 -4.41
C VAL A 6 -1.05 -3.16 -3.79
N CYS A 7 -1.84 -2.48 -4.62
CA CYS A 7 -2.88 -1.58 -4.13
C CYS A 7 -3.99 -2.39 -3.46
N HIS A 8 -4.30 -2.12 -2.20
CA HIS A 8 -5.38 -2.78 -1.48
C HIS A 8 -6.78 -2.47 -2.05
N ALA A 9 -6.94 -1.33 -2.73
CA ALA A 9 -8.25 -0.88 -3.20
C ALA A 9 -8.58 -1.32 -4.63
N CYS A 10 -7.57 -1.51 -5.48
CA CYS A 10 -7.77 -1.81 -6.91
C CYS A 10 -6.89 -2.96 -7.44
N ASP A 11 -6.21 -3.69 -6.55
CA ASP A 11 -5.36 -4.85 -6.84
C ASP A 11 -4.23 -4.63 -7.86
N ARG A 12 -3.96 -3.37 -8.21
CA ARG A 12 -2.88 -3.01 -9.13
C ARG A 12 -1.52 -3.18 -8.46
N ILE A 13 -0.59 -3.85 -9.13
CA ILE A 13 0.82 -3.88 -8.74
C ILE A 13 1.39 -2.46 -8.91
N ILE A 14 1.91 -1.90 -7.81
CA ILE A 14 2.42 -0.52 -7.73
C ILE A 14 3.91 -0.46 -7.45
N GLY A 15 4.56 -1.61 -7.21
CA GLY A 15 6.00 -1.69 -7.04
C GLY A 15 6.49 -3.07 -6.65
N GLU A 16 7.79 -3.15 -6.48
CA GLU A 16 8.55 -4.33 -6.04
C GLU A 16 9.55 -3.86 -4.99
N ILE A 17 9.74 -4.64 -3.93
CA ILE A 17 10.69 -4.36 -2.86
C ILE A 17 11.43 -5.67 -2.55
N GLU A 18 12.74 -5.61 -2.32
CA GLU A 18 13.45 -6.76 -1.76
C GLU A 18 13.13 -6.89 -0.27
N LEU A 19 12.95 -8.12 0.21
CA LEU A 19 12.63 -8.39 1.62
C LEU A 19 13.60 -7.70 2.58
N ASP A 20 14.87 -7.61 2.21
CA ASP A 20 15.93 -7.00 3.03
C ASP A 20 15.68 -5.48 3.19
N ASP A 21 15.09 -4.84 2.19
CA ASP A 21 14.80 -3.40 2.16
C ASP A 21 13.57 -3.02 2.99
N LEU A 22 12.68 -3.96 3.36
CA LEU A 22 11.54 -3.64 4.24
C LEU A 22 11.97 -3.19 5.64
N THR A 23 13.13 -3.65 6.12
CA THR A 23 13.67 -3.27 7.43
C THR A 23 14.47 -1.95 7.38
N SER A 24 14.79 -1.49 6.17
CA SER A 24 15.41 -0.19 5.94
C SER A 24 14.34 0.90 6.10
N HIS A 25 14.69 2.00 6.76
CA HIS A 25 13.78 3.07 7.26
C HIS A 25 13.08 3.90 6.16
N HIS A 26 12.91 3.37 4.94
CA HIS A 26 12.38 4.06 3.77
C HIS A 26 11.22 3.33 3.07
N SER A 27 10.55 2.39 3.72
CA SER A 27 9.35 1.80 3.14
C SER A 27 8.18 2.79 3.22
N ASP A 28 7.59 3.09 2.07
CA ASP A 28 6.27 3.73 1.97
C ASP A 28 5.28 3.08 2.97
N PRO A 29 4.23 3.78 3.43
CA PRO A 29 3.26 3.20 4.37
C PRO A 29 2.66 1.89 3.80
N ILE A 30 3.17 0.76 4.31
CA ILE A 30 2.64 -0.58 4.07
C ILE A 30 1.55 -0.80 5.12
N MET A 31 0.34 -1.09 4.66
CA MET A 31 -0.80 -1.34 5.54
C MET A 31 -0.78 -2.76 6.09
N ASP A 32 -0.39 -3.73 5.26
CA ASP A 32 -0.33 -5.14 5.62
C ASP A 32 0.63 -5.93 4.73
N ILE A 33 1.10 -7.09 5.19
CA ILE A 33 1.94 -8.02 4.42
C ILE A 33 1.41 -9.45 4.59
N VAL A 34 1.04 -10.09 3.48
CA VAL A 34 0.59 -11.48 3.44
C VAL A 34 1.49 -12.27 2.49
N GLY A 35 2.34 -13.15 3.06
CA GLY A 35 3.30 -13.92 2.29
C GLY A 35 4.34 -13.02 1.61
N ASN A 36 4.36 -13.02 0.27
CA ASN A 36 5.25 -12.18 -0.55
C ASN A 36 4.54 -10.96 -1.17
N VAL A 37 3.40 -10.55 -0.60
CA VAL A 37 2.62 -9.40 -1.05
C VAL A 37 2.52 -8.37 0.07
N ALA A 38 2.96 -7.14 -0.20
CA ALA A 38 2.77 -5.99 0.67
C ALA A 38 1.64 -5.12 0.12
N TYR A 39 0.62 -4.88 0.94
CA TYR A 39 -0.52 -4.05 0.57
C TYR A 39 -0.29 -2.60 0.97
N ALA A 40 -0.58 -1.69 0.05
CA ALA A 40 -0.54 -0.25 0.25
C ALA A 40 -1.64 0.42 -0.59
N LEU A 41 -1.77 1.75 -0.58
CA LEU A 41 -2.63 2.46 -1.52
C LEU A 41 -1.80 3.04 -2.66
N CYS A 42 -2.29 2.92 -3.90
CA CYS A 42 -1.75 3.69 -5.00
C CYS A 42 -2.16 5.17 -4.86
N THR A 43 -1.44 6.05 -5.55
CA THR A 43 -1.75 7.49 -5.54
C THR A 43 -3.17 7.82 -5.99
N ASP A 44 -3.74 7.02 -6.89
CA ASP A 44 -5.08 7.26 -7.43
C ASP A 44 -6.13 6.96 -6.36
N CYS A 45 -6.09 5.75 -5.77
CA CYS A 45 -7.00 5.36 -4.70
C CYS A 45 -6.79 6.18 -3.42
N LEU A 46 -5.56 6.58 -3.10
CA LEU A 46 -5.28 7.48 -1.98
C LEU A 46 -5.98 8.83 -2.17
N ARG A 47 -5.83 9.44 -3.36
CA ARG A 47 -6.50 10.70 -3.69
C ARG A 47 -8.01 10.57 -3.65
N GLU A 48 -8.57 9.49 -4.18
CA GLU A 48 -10.01 9.22 -4.10
C GLU A 48 -10.50 9.18 -2.65
N MET A 49 -9.78 8.47 -1.77
CA MET A 49 -10.09 8.41 -0.34
C MET A 49 -9.94 9.75 0.37
N GLU A 50 -8.95 10.57 0.00
CA GLU A 50 -8.80 11.94 0.54
C GLU A 50 -9.91 12.89 0.06
N THR A 51 -10.42 12.69 -1.15
CA THR A 51 -11.50 13.52 -1.74
C THR A 51 -12.90 13.16 -1.27
N VAL A 52 -13.10 11.98 -0.67
CA VAL A 52 -14.34 11.65 0.05
C VAL A 52 -14.13 12.11 1.49
N PRO A 53 -14.65 13.29 1.91
CA PRO A 53 -14.62 13.62 3.32
C PRO A 53 -15.36 12.49 4.02
N ASN A 54 -14.71 11.88 5.00
CA ASN A 54 -15.34 10.92 5.90
C ASN A 54 -16.63 11.56 6.41
N ASN A 55 -17.78 11.19 5.84
CA ASN A 55 -19.07 11.35 6.47
C ASN A 55 -19.08 10.37 7.64
N VAL A 56 -18.31 10.71 8.68
CA VAL A 56 -18.43 10.11 10.00
C VAL A 56 -19.82 10.50 10.46
N TYR A 57 -20.78 9.58 10.29
CA TYR A 57 -22.03 9.64 11.00
C TYR A 57 -21.68 9.59 12.50
N HIS A 58 -21.80 10.74 13.15
CA HIS A 58 -21.81 10.88 14.61
C HIS A 58 -23.14 10.38 15.19
#